data_AF-A0A352J0W0-F1
#
_entry.id   AF-A0A352J0W0-F1
#
_cell.length_a   1.000
_cell.length_b   1.000
_cell.length_c   1.000
_cell.angle_alpha   90.00
_cell.angle_beta   90.00
_cell.angle_gamma   90.00
#
_symmetry.space_group_name_H-M   'P 1'
#
loop_
_entity.id
_entity.type
_entity.pdbx_description
1 polymer ?
#
loop_
_entity_poly.entity_id
_entity_poly.type
_entity_poly.pdbx_seq_one_letter_code
_entity_poly.pdbx_strand_id
1 'polypeptide(L)' 'MYFRNIIGLHDVKKHLTDSVQRGFIPHARLFHGPEGVGKLPLAIAYARYLN' A
#
# COMPACT_ATOMS: atom_id res chain seq x y z
N MET A 1 1.30 -0.48 -11.49
CA MET A 1 2.39 -0.16 -10.55
C MET A 1 2.48 -1.27 -9.53
N TYR A 2 3.69 -1.75 -9.20
CA TYR A 2 3.90 -2.85 -8.24
C TYR A 2 4.58 -2.33 -6.97
N PHE A 3 4.37 -3.00 -5.84
CA PHE A 3 5.05 -2.66 -4.58
C PHE A 3 6.57 -2.64 -4.69
N ARG A 4 7.15 -3.52 -5.52
CA ARG A 4 8.59 -3.60 -5.79
C ARG A 4 9.16 -2.36 -6.50
N ASN A 5 8.33 -1.59 -7.20
CA ASN A 5 8.75 -0.41 -7.96
C ASN A 5 8.78 0.85 -7.08
N ILE A 6 8.25 0.78 -5.85
CA ILE A 6 8.22 1.90 -4.91
C ILE A 6 9.45 1.76 -4.02
N ILE A 7 10.26 2.80 -3.88
CA ILE A 7 11.45 2.76 -3.03
C ILE A 7 11.03 2.99 -1.57
N GLY A 8 11.60 2.20 -0.63
CA GLY A 8 11.31 2.35 0.80
C GLY A 8 9.93 1.84 1.22
N LEU A 9 9.38 2.43 2.30
CA LEU A 9 8.08 2.10 2.90
C LEU A 9 7.90 0.61 3.24
N HIS A 10 8.99 -0.07 3.64
CA HIS A 10 9.02 -1.51 3.86
C HIS A 10 7.99 -1.96 4.91
N ASP A 11 7.90 -1.28 6.04
CA ASP A 11 6.95 -1.60 7.11
C ASP A 11 5.51 -1.41 6.67
N VAL A 12 5.23 -0.32 5.94
CA VAL A 12 3.87 -0.05 5.43
C VAL A 12 3.46 -1.12 4.42
N LYS A 13 4.33 -1.46 3.46
CA LYS A 13 4.06 -2.51 2.49
C LYS A 13 3.79 -3.85 3.17
N LYS A 14 4.63 -4.22 4.13
CA LYS A 14 4.45 -5.44 4.92
C LYS A 14 3.12 -5.44 5.66
N HIS A 15 2.77 -4.34 6.33
CA HIS A 15 1.51 -4.23 7.04
C HIS A 15 0.29 -4.34 6.10
N LEU A 16 0.36 -3.71 4.92
CA LEU A 16 -0.67 -3.82 3.89
C LEU A 16 -0.83 -5.26 3.41
N THR A 17 0.26 -5.96 3.10
CA THR A 17 0.20 -7.36 2.64
C THR A 17 -0.27 -8.30 3.73
N ASP A 18 0.21 -8.13 4.97
CA ASP A 18 -0.20 -8.96 6.12
C ASP A 18 -1.69 -8.80 6.43
N SER A 19 -2.23 -7.56 6.33
CA SER A 19 -3.67 -7.27 6.47
C SER A 19 -4.50 -8.08 5.46
N VAL A 20 -4.06 -8.11 4.20
CA VAL A 20 -4.74 -8.85 3.13
C VAL A 20 -4.65 -10.36 3.34
N GLN A 21 -3.47 -10.87 3.71
CA GLN A 21 -3.29 -12.30 4.01
C GLN A 21 -4.16 -12.78 5.17
N ARG A 22 -4.44 -11.90 6.14
CA ARG A 22 -5.37 -12.18 7.26
C ARG A 22 -6.84 -12.07 6.86
N GLY A 23 -7.16 -11.72 5.61
CA GLY A 23 -8.52 -11.49 5.15
C GLY A 23 -9.16 -10.21 5.70
N PHE A 24 -8.37 -9.30 6.28
CA PHE A 24 -8.87 -8.07 6.88
C PHE A 24 -8.58 -6.88 5.96
N ILE A 25 -9.60 -6.44 5.22
CA ILE A 25 -9.51 -5.30 4.31
C ILE A 25 -10.62 -4.30 4.68
N PRO A 26 -10.26 -3.08 5.12
CA PRO A 26 -11.27 -2.06 5.44
C PRO A 26 -11.93 -1.53 4.17
N HIS A 27 -13.18 -1.07 4.28
CA HIS A 27 -13.93 -0.47 3.16
C HIS A 27 -13.23 0.75 2.55
N ALA A 28 -12.49 1.50 3.36
CA ALA A 28 -11.69 2.63 2.93
C ALA A 28 -10.37 2.66 3.69
N ARG A 29 -9.30 3.07 3.00
CA ARG A 29 -7.97 3.25 3.58
C ARG A 29 -7.37 4.56 3.08
N LEU A 30 -6.94 5.40 4.01
CA LEU A 30 -6.35 6.70 3.72
C LEU A 30 -4.82 6.60 3.68
N PHE A 31 -4.21 7.16 2.63
CA PHE A 31 -2.76 7.28 2.50
C PHE A 31 -2.37 8.76 2.62
N HIS A 32 -1.85 9.14 3.79
CA HIS A 32 -1.46 10.53 4.09
C HIS A 32 0.05 10.63 4.32
N GLY A 33 0.63 11.79 4.01
CA GLY A 33 2.04 12.10 4.22
C GLY A 33 2.51 13.27 3.37
N PRO A 34 3.76 13.71 3.55
CA PRO A 34 4.35 14.81 2.78
C PRO A 34 4.37 14.51 1.28
N GLU A 35 4.65 15.52 0.47
CA GLU A 35 4.78 15.34 -0.98
C GLU A 35 6.07 14.58 -1.33
N GLY A 36 6.07 13.91 -2.49
CA GLY A 36 7.25 13.16 -2.97
C GLY A 36 7.48 11.78 -2.35
N VAL A 37 6.78 11.38 -1.28
CA VAL A 37 7.01 10.07 -0.60
C VAL A 37 6.37 8.85 -1.28
N GLY A 38 5.77 9.01 -2.45
CA GLY A 38 5.16 7.87 -3.16
C GLY A 38 3.85 7.34 -2.57
N LYS A 39 3.06 8.19 -1.90
CA LYS A 39 1.73 7.81 -1.34
C LYS A 39 0.72 7.35 -2.39
N LEU A 40 0.59 8.10 -3.49
CA LEU A 40 -0.30 7.75 -4.60
C LEU A 40 0.09 6.44 -5.29
N PRO A 41 1.36 6.23 -5.70
CA PRO A 41 1.75 4.97 -6.32
C PRO A 41 1.61 3.78 -5.36
N LEU A 42 1.77 3.98 -4.04
CA LEU A 42 1.50 2.94 -3.04
C LEU A 42 0.02 2.56 -3.01
N ALA A 43 -0.89 3.54 -3.00
CA ALA A 43 -2.33 3.28 -3.04
C ALA A 43 -2.72 2.50 -4.30
N ILE A 44 -2.18 2.88 -5.47
CA ILE A 44 -2.42 2.19 -6.74
C ILE A 44 -1.85 0.76 -6.72
N ALA A 45 -0.65 0.57 -6.18
CA ALA A 45 -0.05 -0.75 -6.04
C ALA A 45 -0.85 -1.66 -5.11
N TYR A 46 -1.36 -1.12 -4.00
CA TYR A 46 -2.23 -1.85 -3.08
C TYR A 46 -3.56 -2.23 -3.73
N ALA A 47 -4.23 -1.31 -4.42
CA ALA A 47 -5.46 -1.61 -5.16
C ALA A 47 -5.25 -2.72 -6.20
N ARG A 48 -4.11 -2.71 -6.91
CA ARG A 48 -3.72 -3.78 -7.84
C ARG A 48 -3.36 -5.10 -7.16
N TYR A 49 -3.01 -5.11 -5.88
CA TYR A 49 -2.71 -6.33 -5.15
C TYR A 49 -3.98 -7.03 -4.64
N LEU A 50 -5.07 -6.26 -4.46
CA LEU A 50 -6.38 -6.76 -4.05
C LEU A 50 -7.19 -7.41 -5.19
N ASN A 51 -6.81 -7.14 -6.44
CA ASN A 51 -7.50 -7.60 -7.65
C ASN A 51 -6.65 -8.63 -8.38
#